data_AF-A0A966XID4-F1
#
_entry.id   AF-A0A966XID4-F1
#
_cell.length_a   1.000
_cell.length_b   1.000
_cell.length_c   1.000
_cell.angle_alpha   90.00
_cell.angle_beta   90.00
_cell.angle_gamma   90.00
#
_symmetry.space_group_name_H-M   'P 1'
#
loop_
_entity.id
_entity.type
_entity.pdbx_description
1 polymer ?
#
loop_
_entity_poly.entity_id
_entity_poly.type
_entity_poly.pdbx_seq_one_letter_code
_entity_poly.pdbx_strand_id
1 'polypeptide(L)'
;MTTRVTSLRLGWAAVVALMGMGLNSCSIPKPTSLVCRDGQSIFTCEATFSDGKTRGLVFVDTAPADRTAVDSVTTRDDFGNPYCITLFDNATATYSGGEC
;
A
#
# COMPACT_ATOMS: atom_id res chain seq x y z
N MET A 1 -46.91 -29.97 47.78
CA MET A 1 -46.43 -29.09 46.67
C MET A 1 -46.57 -27.66 47.18
N THR A 2 -45.53 -26.82 47.02
CA THR A 2 -45.45 -25.34 47.27
C THR A 2 -44.16 -24.94 48.02
N THR A 3 -43.22 -24.46 47.20
CA THR A 3 -42.21 -23.38 47.35
C THR A 3 -41.12 -23.44 48.43
N ARG A 4 -39.89 -23.79 47.99
CA ARG A 4 -38.64 -23.51 48.71
C ARG A 4 -38.17 -22.08 48.48
N VAL A 5 -37.59 -21.54 49.54
CA VAL A 5 -37.15 -20.16 49.75
C VAL A 5 -35.83 -19.87 49.03
N THR A 6 -35.85 -18.73 48.32
CA THR A 6 -34.83 -17.68 48.14
C THR A 6 -33.40 -17.97 48.63
N SER A 7 -32.42 -17.83 47.72
CA SER A 7 -31.09 -17.25 47.98
C SER A 7 -30.25 -17.26 46.68
N LEU A 8 -30.55 -16.38 45.72
CA LEU A 8 -29.68 -16.17 44.56
C LEU A 8 -28.59 -15.18 44.98
N ARG A 9 -27.39 -15.70 45.25
CA ARG A 9 -26.22 -14.90 45.60
C ARG A 9 -25.83 -14.04 44.39
N LEU A 10 -26.05 -12.72 44.50
CA LEU A 10 -25.40 -11.72 43.66
C LEU A 10 -23.90 -11.74 43.98
N GLY A 11 -23.16 -12.59 43.27
CA GLY A 11 -21.70 -12.50 43.18
C GLY A 11 -21.36 -11.65 41.96
N TRP A 12 -21.01 -10.39 42.17
CA TRP A 12 -20.35 -9.55 41.18
C TRP A 12 -19.01 -10.18 40.78
N ALA A 13 -19.00 -10.95 39.70
CA ALA A 13 -17.77 -11.33 39.03
C ALA A 13 -17.54 -10.34 37.89
N ALA A 14 -16.58 -9.45 38.11
CA ALA A 14 -16.15 -8.39 37.22
C ALA A 14 -15.99 -8.91 35.77
N VAL A 15 -16.72 -8.27 34.85
CA VAL A 15 -16.44 -8.35 33.42
C VAL A 15 -15.09 -7.66 33.21
N VAL A 16 -14.02 -8.44 33.22
CA VAL A 16 -12.72 -7.97 32.72
C VAL A 16 -12.87 -7.82 31.21
N ALA A 17 -13.36 -6.66 30.79
CA ALA A 17 -13.24 -6.20 29.43
C ALA A 17 -11.73 -6.04 29.17
N LEU A 18 -11.08 -7.11 28.71
CA LEU A 18 -9.87 -6.99 27.92
C LEU A 18 -10.28 -6.25 26.65
N MET A 19 -10.29 -4.92 26.73
CA MET A 19 -10.00 -4.08 25.59
C MET A 19 -8.57 -4.43 25.20
N GLY A 20 -8.44 -5.47 24.36
CA GLY A 20 -7.26 -5.70 23.56
C GLY A 20 -7.01 -4.40 22.83
N MET A 21 -6.04 -3.64 23.31
CA MET A 21 -5.46 -2.52 22.61
C MET A 21 -4.91 -3.11 21.33
N GLY A 22 -5.73 -3.12 20.28
CA GLY A 22 -5.31 -3.50 18.95
C GLY A 22 -4.10 -2.64 18.66
N LEU A 23 -2.95 -3.28 18.50
CA LEU A 23 -1.80 -2.66 17.87
C LEU A 23 -2.35 -2.10 16.56
N ASN A 24 -2.56 -0.77 16.52
CA ASN A 24 -2.78 -0.07 15.27
C ASN A 24 -1.49 -0.31 14.51
N SER A 25 -1.48 -1.37 13.69
CA SER A 25 -0.30 -1.71 12.90
C SER A 25 -0.01 -0.49 12.05
N CYS A 26 1.08 0.22 12.38
CA CYS A 26 1.65 1.22 11.49
C CYS A 26 2.21 0.45 10.29
N SER A 27 1.32 0.01 9.41
CA SER A 27 1.71 -0.59 8.15
C SER A 27 2.21 0.54 7.25
N ILE A 28 3.45 0.41 6.79
CA ILE A 28 3.99 1.32 5.79
C ILE A 28 3.22 1.04 4.50
N PRO A 29 2.51 2.03 3.92
CA PRO A 29 1.79 1.81 2.67
C PRO A 29 2.76 1.36 1.59
N LYS A 30 2.39 0.31 0.85
CA LYS A 30 3.21 -0.22 -0.24
C LYS A 30 2.71 0.32 -1.57
N PRO A 31 3.60 0.57 -2.55
CA PRO A 31 3.17 0.89 -3.91
C PRO A 31 2.39 -0.29 -4.50
N THR A 32 1.37 0.01 -5.32
CA THR A 32 0.50 -1.00 -5.93
C THR A 32 0.38 -0.87 -7.44
N SER A 33 0.45 0.35 -7.99
CA SER A 33 0.34 0.56 -9.44
C SER A 33 1.02 1.86 -9.87
N LEU A 34 1.48 1.90 -11.11
CA LEU A 34 2.01 3.10 -11.79
C LEU A 34 0.88 3.95 -12.36
N VAL A 35 1.07 5.26 -12.28
CA VAL A 35 0.22 6.26 -12.92
C VAL A 35 1.13 7.21 -13.69
N CYS A 36 1.23 7.00 -14.99
CA CYS A 36 1.93 7.87 -15.92
C CYS A 36 0.93 8.59 -16.82
N ARG A 37 1.28 9.78 -17.31
CA ARG A 37 0.47 10.56 -18.24
C ARG A 37 1.29 10.84 -19.48
N ASP A 38 0.75 10.47 -20.63
CA ASP A 38 1.41 10.73 -21.91
C ASP A 38 1.54 12.23 -22.18
N GLY A 39 2.61 12.60 -22.89
CA GLY A 39 2.93 13.99 -23.21
C GLY A 39 3.49 14.77 -22.03
N GLN A 40 3.95 14.07 -20.98
CA GLN A 40 4.68 14.65 -19.84
C GLN A 40 6.03 13.97 -19.69
N SER A 41 6.94 14.60 -18.94
CA SER A 41 8.21 13.97 -18.61
C SER A 41 7.99 12.66 -17.85
N ILE A 42 8.73 11.61 -18.17
CA ILE A 42 8.64 10.32 -17.47
C ILE A 42 8.86 10.43 -15.95
N PHE A 43 9.58 11.47 -15.50
CA PHE A 43 9.84 11.74 -14.08
C PHE A 43 8.63 12.30 -13.33
N THR A 44 7.51 12.57 -14.02
CA THR A 44 6.23 12.94 -13.39
C THR A 44 5.32 11.73 -13.15
N CYS A 45 5.76 10.51 -13.49
CA CYS A 45 5.02 9.31 -13.10
C CYS A 45 4.92 9.20 -11.58
N GLU A 46 3.76 8.75 -11.13
CA GLU A 46 3.43 8.55 -9.73
C GLU A 46 3.12 7.07 -9.48
N ALA A 47 3.08 6.67 -8.21
CA ALA A 47 2.50 5.40 -7.81
C ALA A 47 1.30 5.61 -6.90
N THR A 48 0.28 4.78 -7.10
CA THR A 48 -0.78 4.58 -6.12
C THR A 48 -0.29 3.60 -5.06
N PHE A 49 -0.57 3.89 -3.81
CA PHE A 49 -0.19 3.07 -2.66
C PHE A 49 -1.40 2.33 -2.10
N SER A 50 -1.15 1.33 -1.25
CA SER A 50 -2.17 0.51 -0.60
C SER A 50 -3.11 1.29 0.33
N ASP A 51 -2.76 2.54 0.69
CA ASP A 51 -3.63 3.47 1.42
C ASP A 51 -4.52 4.31 0.48
N GLY A 52 -4.49 4.02 -0.82
CA GLY A 52 -5.25 4.70 -1.86
C GLY A 52 -4.66 6.06 -2.30
N LYS A 53 -3.53 6.48 -1.74
CA LYS A 53 -2.92 7.77 -2.09
C LYS A 53 -1.97 7.60 -3.27
N THR A 54 -1.92 8.62 -4.11
CA THR A 54 -0.95 8.74 -5.20
C THR A 54 0.20 9.65 -4.77
N ARG A 55 1.44 9.25 -5.07
CA ARG A 55 2.65 10.01 -4.70
C ARG A 55 3.71 9.85 -5.78
N GLY A 56 4.56 10.86 -5.93
CA GLY A 56 5.69 10.85 -6.85
C GLY A 56 6.71 9.74 -6.52
N LEU A 57 7.43 9.32 -7.55
CA LEU A 57 8.42 8.24 -7.48
C LEU A 57 9.85 8.76 -7.45
N VAL A 58 10.74 7.95 -6.86
CA VAL A 58 12.18 8.15 -6.98
C VAL A 58 12.70 7.25 -8.11
N PHE A 59 13.26 7.86 -9.14
CA PHE A 59 13.87 7.14 -10.23
C PHE A 59 15.32 6.77 -9.90
N VAL A 60 15.68 5.53 -10.20
CA VAL A 60 17.04 5.00 -10.04
C VAL A 60 17.53 4.46 -11.39
N ASP A 61 18.82 4.59 -11.66
CA ASP A 61 19.41 4.17 -12.93
C ASP A 61 19.45 2.64 -13.11
N THR A 62 19.36 1.88 -12.03
CA THR A 62 19.44 0.42 -12.05
C THR A 62 18.45 -0.18 -11.06
N ALA A 63 17.80 -1.27 -11.47
CA ALA A 63 16.89 -2.01 -10.62
C ALA A 63 17.62 -2.39 -9.31
N PRO A 64 17.08 -2.04 -8.13
CA PRO A 64 17.76 -2.36 -6.88
C PRO A 64 17.82 -3.88 -6.71
N ALA A 65 18.98 -4.39 -6.28
CA ALA A 65 19.11 -5.81 -5.95
C ALA A 65 18.05 -6.20 -4.90
N ASP A 66 17.52 -7.42 -5.04
CA ASP A 66 16.50 -7.98 -4.13
C ASP A 66 15.16 -7.24 -4.12
N ARG A 67 14.81 -6.54 -5.20
CA ARG A 67 13.49 -5.92 -5.37
C ARG A 67 12.66 -6.60 -6.42
N THR A 68 11.36 -6.60 -6.17
CA THR A 68 10.38 -7.21 -7.05
C THR A 68 9.63 -6.10 -7.80
N ALA A 69 9.54 -6.25 -9.11
CA ALA A 69 8.68 -5.40 -9.93
C ALA A 69 7.22 -5.61 -9.50
N VAL A 70 6.56 -4.50 -9.16
CA VAL A 70 5.15 -4.47 -8.74
C VAL A 70 4.24 -4.21 -9.95
N ASP A 71 4.66 -3.27 -10.80
CA ASP A 71 3.89 -2.85 -11.98
C ASP A 71 4.83 -2.33 -13.07
N SER A 72 4.37 -2.32 -14.32
CA SER A 72 5.09 -1.72 -15.44
C SER A 72 4.13 -1.14 -16.48
N VAL A 73 4.44 0.06 -16.95
CA VAL A 73 3.59 0.81 -17.88
C VAL A 73 4.45 1.41 -18.99
N THR A 74 3.97 1.27 -20.22
CA THR A 74 4.43 2.05 -21.37
C THR A 74 3.80 3.44 -21.32
N THR A 75 4.63 4.49 -21.33
CA THR A 75 4.18 5.88 -21.47
C THR A 75 5.02 6.61 -22.51
N ARG A 76 4.53 7.76 -22.99
CA ARG A 76 5.24 8.59 -23.96
C ARG A 76 5.59 9.94 -23.36
N ASP A 77 6.84 10.36 -23.57
CA ASP A 77 7.30 11.69 -23.16
C ASP A 77 6.64 12.81 -23.97
N ASP A 78 7.00 14.06 -23.68
CA ASP A 78 6.50 15.24 -24.41
C ASP A 78 6.95 15.30 -25.88
N PHE A 79 7.94 14.51 -26.28
CA PHE A 79 8.39 14.35 -27.66
C PHE A 79 7.74 13.13 -28.36
N GLY A 80 6.90 12.37 -27.63
CA GLY A 80 6.22 11.18 -28.14
C GLY A 80 7.07 9.91 -28.14
N ASN A 81 8.25 9.93 -27.51
CA ASN A 81 9.11 8.75 -27.40
C ASN A 81 8.54 7.79 -26.37
N PRO A 82 8.41 6.48 -26.69
CA PRO A 82 7.93 5.49 -25.74
C PRO A 82 9.00 5.13 -24.70
N TYR A 83 8.58 4.99 -23.46
CA TYR A 83 9.37 4.46 -22.35
C TYR A 83 8.59 3.41 -21.57
N CYS A 84 9.29 2.34 -21.20
CA CYS A 84 8.80 1.36 -20.26
C CYS A 84 9.25 1.77 -18.85
N ILE A 85 8.28 2.08 -17.99
CA ILE A 85 8.53 2.43 -16.59
C ILE A 85 8.22 1.21 -15.73
N THR A 86 9.14 0.84 -14.84
CA THR A 86 8.98 -0.30 -13.92
C THR A 86 9.02 0.19 -12.48
N LEU A 87 7.98 -0.15 -11.71
CA LEU A 87 7.83 0.19 -10.30
C LEU A 87 8.25 -0.98 -9.41
N PHE A 88 8.97 -0.71 -8.33
CA PHE A 88 9.43 -1.71 -7.36
C PHE A 88 8.72 -1.57 -5.99
N ASP A 89 8.78 -2.63 -5.18
CA ASP A 89 8.10 -2.75 -3.88
C ASP A 89 8.53 -1.71 -2.82
N ASN A 90 9.68 -1.07 -3.03
CA ASN A 90 10.25 -0.02 -2.18
C ASN A 90 9.91 1.41 -2.66
N ALA A 91 8.98 1.56 -3.60
CA ALA A 91 8.57 2.84 -4.19
C ALA A 91 9.67 3.59 -4.98
N THR A 92 10.65 2.85 -5.52
CA THR A 92 11.52 3.35 -6.58
C THR A 92 11.05 2.88 -7.94
N ALA A 93 11.49 3.56 -9.00
CA ALA A 93 11.23 3.15 -10.38
C ALA A 93 12.48 3.20 -11.25
N THR A 94 12.52 2.36 -12.28
CA THR A 94 13.48 2.44 -13.38
C THR A 94 12.75 2.74 -14.68
N TYR A 95 13.48 3.18 -15.69
CA TYR A 95 12.94 3.35 -17.04
C TYR A 95 13.88 2.76 -18.09
N SER A 96 13.31 2.29 -19.19
CA SER A 96 14.03 1.93 -20.42
C SER A 96 13.32 2.54 -21.62
N GLY A 97 14.07 2.88 -22.67
CA GLY A 97 13.48 3.32 -23.93
C GLY A 97 12.76 2.16 -24.63
N GLY A 98 11.59 2.44 -25.19
CA GLY A 98 10.72 1.43 -25.83
C GLY A 98 9.45 1.14 -25.04
N GLU A 99 8.70 0.13 -25.49
CA GLU A 99 7.49 -0.35 -24.82
C GLU A 99 7.84 -1.49 -23.84
N CYS A 100 7.05 -1.63 -22.78
CA CYS A 100 6.95 -2.89 -22.02
C CYS A 100 6.14 -3.91 -22.86
#